data_AF-A0A4R1F1U9-F1
#
_entry.id   AF-A0A4R1F1U9-F1
#
_cell.length_a   1.000
_cell.length_b   1.000
_cell.length_c   1.000
_cell.angle_alpha   90.00
_cell.angle_beta   90.00
_cell.angle_gamma   90.00
#
_symmetry.space_group_name_H-M   'P 1'
#
loop_
_entity.id
_entity.type
_entity.pdbx_description
1 polymer ?
#
loop_
_entity_poly.entity_id
_entity_poly.type
_entity_poly.pdbx_seq_one_letter_code
_entity_poly.pdbx_strand_id
1 'polypeptide(L)'
;MNIPTTRRRDIWRRAAAPTIPVVYVADGHMVSEVTAHHADVTVTGRWVVDYLPGRHLTREQAMAALQIAIAPDKPEVERWSATLGLTSAEALGYLAMSVGV
;
A
#
# COMPACT_ATOMS: atom_id res chain seq x y z
N MET A 1 -19.50 -28.50 34.82
CA MET A 1 -20.12 -27.22 34.44
C MET A 1 -19.14 -26.51 33.51
N ASN A 2 -19.44 -26.49 32.21
CA ASN A 2 -18.54 -26.00 31.16
C ASN A 2 -18.50 -24.47 31.16
N ILE A 3 -17.31 -23.90 31.26
CA ILE A 3 -17.06 -22.46 31.14
C ILE A 3 -16.79 -22.18 29.65
N PRO A 4 -17.54 -21.29 28.97
CA PRO A 4 -17.34 -21.05 27.55
C PRO A 4 -16.07 -20.24 27.28
N THR A 5 -15.13 -20.84 26.54
CA THR A 5 -13.93 -20.19 25.99
C THR A 5 -14.25 -19.41 24.72
N THR A 6 -14.84 -18.22 24.81
CA THR A 6 -14.80 -17.25 23.70
C THR A 6 -15.11 -15.82 24.14
N ARG A 7 -14.07 -15.01 24.40
CA ARG A 7 -14.08 -13.54 24.52
C ARG A 7 -12.66 -13.11 24.95
N ARG A 8 -11.89 -12.17 24.40
CA ARG A 8 -12.08 -11.06 23.47
C ARG A 8 -10.70 -10.69 22.89
N ARG A 9 -10.52 -10.73 21.57
CA ARG A 9 -9.36 -10.13 20.88
C ARG A 9 -9.54 -8.61 20.69
N ASP A 10 -10.59 -8.03 21.27
CA ASP A 10 -11.12 -6.71 20.97
C ASP A 10 -10.72 -5.58 21.95
N ILE A 11 -9.70 -5.76 22.81
CA ILE A 11 -9.40 -4.78 23.88
C ILE A 11 -8.16 -3.90 23.65
N TRP A 12 -7.41 -4.06 22.55
CA TRP A 12 -6.29 -3.16 22.22
C TRP A 12 -6.47 -2.47 20.87
N ARG A 13 -7.47 -1.58 20.80
CA ARG A 13 -7.66 -0.68 19.65
C ARG A 13 -8.04 0.73 20.11
N ARG A 14 -7.25 1.33 21.00
CA ARG A 14 -7.30 2.77 21.29
C ARG A 14 -5.91 3.35 21.48
N ALA A 15 -5.65 4.39 20.69
CA ALA A 15 -4.55 5.35 20.73
C ALA A 15 -3.20 4.93 20.09
N ALA A 16 -3.08 5.03 18.75
CA ALA A 16 -1.82 5.34 18.07
C ALA A 16 -2.03 5.54 16.55
N ALA A 17 -2.21 6.81 16.13
CA ALA A 17 -2.27 7.26 14.72
C ALA A 17 -3.37 6.62 13.85
N PRO A 18 -3.79 7.21 12.72
CA PRO A 18 -4.41 6.41 11.68
C PRO A 18 -3.36 5.40 11.23
N THR A 19 -3.41 4.17 11.73
CA THR A 19 -2.52 3.09 11.28
C THR A 19 -2.74 2.93 9.78
N ILE A 20 -1.81 3.44 8.98
CA ILE A 20 -1.77 3.14 7.55
C ILE A 20 -1.72 1.62 7.45
N PRO A 21 -2.69 0.99 6.78
CA PRO A 21 -2.71 -0.45 6.60
C PRO A 21 -1.35 -0.98 6.12
N VAL A 22 -0.96 -2.14 6.64
CA VAL A 22 0.39 -2.69 6.45
C VAL A 22 0.57 -3.16 5.01
N VAL A 23 1.75 -2.91 4.44
CA VAL A 23 2.24 -3.55 3.23
C VAL A 23 3.03 -4.79 3.62
N TYR A 24 2.63 -5.95 3.10
CA TYR A 24 3.34 -7.20 3.27
C TYR A 24 4.32 -7.41 2.12
N VAL A 25 5.54 -7.83 2.41
CA VAL A 25 6.57 -8.12 1.40
C VAL A 25 7.05 -9.56 1.56
N ALA A 26 6.82 -10.41 0.57
CA ALA A 26 7.24 -11.81 0.56
C ALA A 26 7.55 -12.27 -0.87
N ASP A 27 8.62 -13.04 -1.05
CA ASP A 27 8.99 -13.71 -2.31
C ASP A 27 8.96 -12.81 -3.56
N GLY A 28 9.36 -11.54 -3.41
CA GLY A 28 9.37 -10.59 -4.55
C GLY A 28 8.02 -9.95 -4.86
N HIS A 29 7.03 -10.12 -3.99
CA HIS A 29 5.71 -9.48 -4.08
C HIS A 29 5.51 -8.51 -2.91
N MET A 30 4.90 -7.36 -3.18
CA MET A 30 4.32 -6.48 -2.17
C MET A 30 2.81 -6.38 -2.36
N VAL A 31 2.07 -6.63 -1.30
CA VAL A 31 0.60 -6.63 -1.31
C VAL A 31 0.05 -6.01 -0.04
N SER A 32 -1.23 -5.69 -0.04
CA SER A 32 -1.97 -5.31 1.16
C SER A 32 -3.36 -5.92 1.16
N GLU A 33 -3.94 -6.09 2.34
CA GLU A 33 -5.31 -6.60 2.49
C GLU A 33 -6.38 -5.56 2.12
N VAL A 34 -6.02 -4.29 1.98
CA VAL A 34 -6.99 -3.19 1.78
C VAL A 34 -7.08 -2.70 0.34
N THR A 35 -6.22 -3.17 -0.56
CA THR A 35 -6.21 -2.80 -1.96
C THR A 35 -5.85 -4.00 -2.84
N ALA A 36 -6.40 -4.06 -4.04
CA ALA A 36 -6.04 -5.08 -5.03
C ALA A 36 -4.70 -4.78 -5.72
N HIS A 37 -4.17 -3.56 -5.56
CA HIS A 37 -2.89 -3.16 -6.12
C HIS A 37 -1.74 -3.90 -5.48
N HIS A 38 -0.74 -4.21 -6.30
CA HIS A 38 0.43 -4.99 -5.89
C HIS A 38 1.67 -4.46 -6.58
N ALA A 39 2.83 -4.81 -6.02
CA ALA A 39 4.11 -4.56 -6.65
C ALA A 39 4.89 -5.86 -6.78
N ASP A 40 5.50 -6.08 -7.94
CA ASP A 40 6.30 -7.26 -8.23
C ASP A 40 7.73 -6.89 -8.55
N VAL A 41 8.67 -7.69 -8.05
CA VAL A 41 10.08 -7.55 -8.38
C VAL A 41 10.34 -8.12 -9.78
N THR A 42 11.03 -7.35 -10.60
CA THR A 42 11.51 -7.79 -11.91
C THR A 42 12.78 -8.62 -11.77
N VAL A 43 13.16 -9.33 -12.83
CA VAL A 43 14.45 -10.05 -12.92
C VAL A 43 15.66 -9.14 -12.68
N THR A 44 15.53 -7.83 -12.89
CA THR A 44 16.59 -6.84 -12.69
C THR A 44 16.62 -6.25 -11.26
N GLY A 45 15.78 -6.75 -10.35
CA GLY A 45 15.71 -6.28 -8.95
C GLY A 45 14.99 -4.94 -8.77
N ARG A 46 14.30 -4.46 -9.81
CA ARG A 46 13.41 -3.28 -9.75
C ARG A 46 12.00 -3.73 -9.43
N TRP A 47 11.16 -2.81 -8.99
CA TRP A 47 9.76 -3.09 -8.68
C TRP A 47 8.85 -2.44 -9.72
N VAL A 48 7.85 -3.18 -10.17
CA VAL A 48 6.74 -2.66 -10.99
C VAL A 48 5.49 -2.66 -10.14
N VAL A 49 4.69 -1.60 -10.24
CA VAL A 49 3.39 -1.49 -9.55
C VAL A 49 2.34 -1.48 -10.64
N ASP A 50 1.30 -2.29 -10.47
CA ASP A 50 0.27 -2.53 -11.48
C ASP A 50 -0.37 -1.24 -12.02
N TYR A 51 -0.63 -0.25 -11.16
CA TYR A 51 -1.24 1.02 -11.55
C TYR A 51 -0.24 2.11 -12.01
N LEU A 52 1.08 1.85 -11.98
CA LEU A 52 2.13 2.79 -12.43
C LEU A 52 2.88 2.24 -13.64
N PRO A 53 2.26 2.25 -14.84
CA PRO A 53 2.82 1.60 -16.03
C PRO A 53 4.16 2.23 -16.46
N GLY A 54 5.07 1.38 -16.93
CA GLY A 54 6.35 1.79 -17.50
C GLY A 54 7.40 2.28 -16.49
N ARG A 55 7.11 2.21 -15.18
CA ARG A 55 8.04 2.63 -14.14
C ARG A 55 8.78 1.44 -13.52
N HIS A 56 10.10 1.58 -13.39
CA HIS A 56 10.96 0.66 -12.66
C HIS A 56 11.40 1.31 -11.36
N LEU A 57 10.79 0.90 -10.26
CA LEU A 57 10.89 1.54 -8.96
C LEU A 57 11.97 0.88 -8.08
N THR A 58 12.51 1.66 -7.14
CA THR A 58 13.18 1.06 -5.98
C THR A 58 12.16 0.40 -5.06
N ARG A 59 12.64 -0.43 -4.12
CA ARG A 59 11.79 -1.02 -3.08
C ARG A 59 11.03 0.05 -2.28
N GLU A 60 11.71 1.14 -1.93
CA GLU A 60 11.12 2.26 -1.20
C GLU A 60 10.03 2.98 -2.01
N GLN A 61 10.28 3.19 -3.30
CA GLN A 61 9.30 3.78 -4.20
C GLN A 61 8.07 2.89 -4.38
N ALA A 62 8.24 1.58 -4.57
CA ALA A 62 7.12 0.65 -4.65
C ALA A 62 6.31 0.59 -3.35
N MET A 63 6.98 0.66 -2.20
CA MET A 63 6.34 0.78 -0.89
C MET A 63 5.51 2.07 -0.79
N ALA A 64 6.06 3.21 -1.22
CA ALA A 64 5.35 4.49 -1.23
C ALA A 64 4.13 4.45 -2.16
N ALA A 65 4.25 3.83 -3.34
CA ALA A 65 3.13 3.62 -4.25
C ALA A 65 2.01 2.81 -3.58
N LEU A 66 2.32 1.66 -2.98
CA LEU A 66 1.30 0.89 -2.27
C LEU A 66 0.68 1.65 -1.10
N GLN A 67 1.44 2.47 -0.37
CA GLN A 67 0.89 3.31 0.69
C GLN A 67 -0.12 4.34 0.16
N ILE A 68 0.12 4.92 -1.02
CA ILE A 68 -0.85 5.79 -1.70
C ILE A 68 -2.12 5.00 -2.06
N ALA A 69 -1.97 3.82 -2.65
CA ALA A 69 -3.10 2.95 -3.03
C ALA A 69 -3.93 2.50 -1.82
N ILE A 70 -3.28 2.28 -0.68
CA ILE A 70 -3.86 1.87 0.60
C ILE A 70 -4.65 3.00 1.26
N ALA A 71 -4.15 4.23 1.17
CA ALA A 71 -4.70 5.36 1.91
C ALA A 71 -4.63 6.67 1.10
N PRO A 72 -5.39 6.79 -0.01
CA PRO A 72 -5.29 7.92 -0.94
C PRO A 72 -5.75 9.26 -0.35
N ASP A 73 -6.52 9.24 0.74
CA ASP A 73 -7.05 10.44 1.40
C ASP A 73 -6.14 10.95 2.53
N LYS A 74 -4.93 10.38 2.69
CA LYS A 74 -4.02 10.75 3.77
C LYS A 74 -3.13 11.93 3.41
N PRO A 75 -2.82 12.82 4.37
CA PRO A 75 -1.89 13.93 4.12
C PRO A 75 -0.48 13.43 3.73
N GLU A 76 -0.10 12.23 4.14
CA GLU A 76 1.17 11.59 3.78
C GLU A 76 1.30 11.29 2.27
N VAL A 77 0.20 11.31 1.50
CA VAL A 77 0.23 11.09 0.04
C VAL A 77 1.16 12.06 -0.66
N GLU A 78 1.27 13.31 -0.20
CA GLU A 78 2.22 14.29 -0.75
C GLU A 78 3.67 13.83 -0.61
N ARG A 79 4.02 13.27 0.55
CA ARG A 79 5.37 12.74 0.78
C ARG A 79 5.63 11.51 -0.05
N TRP A 80 4.67 10.58 -0.12
CA TRP A 80 4.82 9.35 -0.89
C TRP A 80 4.90 9.63 -2.39
N SER A 81 4.11 10.57 -2.90
CA SER A 81 4.16 10.97 -4.31
C SER A 81 5.52 11.63 -4.61
N ALA A 82 6.05 12.46 -3.70
CA ALA A 82 7.37 13.05 -3.86
C ALA A 82 8.48 11.97 -3.96
N THR A 83 8.39 10.88 -3.18
CA THR A 83 9.32 9.73 -3.31
C THR A 83 9.26 9.10 -4.72
N LEU A 84 8.11 9.15 -5.39
CA LEU A 84 7.92 8.69 -6.77
C LEU A 84 8.33 9.71 -7.83
N GLY A 85 8.74 10.92 -7.43
CA GLY A 85 8.96 12.04 -8.35
C GLY A 85 7.66 12.52 -9.01
N LEU A 86 6.54 12.43 -8.30
CA LEU A 86 5.20 12.81 -8.74
C LEU A 86 4.59 13.83 -7.80
N THR A 87 3.67 14.62 -8.33
CA THR A 87 2.71 15.37 -7.50
C THR A 87 1.63 14.42 -6.95
N SER A 88 0.98 14.82 -5.85
CA SER A 88 -0.16 14.07 -5.30
C SER A 88 -1.26 13.87 -6.34
N ALA A 89 -1.54 14.90 -7.15
CA ALA A 89 -2.57 14.86 -8.19
C ALA A 89 -2.24 13.83 -9.28
N GLU A 90 -0.99 13.76 -9.75
CA GLU A 90 -0.56 12.76 -10.73
C GLU A 90 -0.65 11.34 -10.16
N ALA A 91 -0.16 11.13 -8.94
CA ALA A 91 -0.17 9.81 -8.30
C ALA A 91 -1.60 9.28 -8.10
N LEU A 92 -2.51 10.14 -7.64
CA LEU A 92 -3.92 9.81 -7.50
C LEU A 92 -4.62 9.64 -8.86
N GLY A 93 -4.21 10.40 -9.88
CA GLY A 93 -4.69 10.25 -11.25
C GLY A 93 -4.38 8.87 -11.82
N TYR A 94 -3.14 8.40 -11.68
CA TYR A 94 -2.76 7.04 -12.10
C TYR A 94 -3.55 5.96 -11.36
N LEU A 95 -3.70 6.11 -10.04
CA LEU A 95 -4.46 5.18 -9.21
C LEU A 95 -5.91 5.07 -9.69
N ALA A 96 -6.58 6.21 -9.90
CA ALA A 96 -7.97 6.27 -10.36
C ALA A 96 -8.17 5.68 -11.76
N MET A 97 -7.19 5.84 -12.66
CA MET A 97 -7.26 5.32 -14.03
C MET A 97 -7.09 3.81 -14.12
N SER A 98 -6.44 3.18 -13.14
CA SER A 98 -6.22 1.72 -13.14
C SER A 98 -7.48 0.89 -12.86
N VAL A 99 -8.55 1.53 -12.37
CA VAL A 99 -9.86 0.92 -12.15
C VAL A 99 -10.56 0.77 -13.51
N GLY A 100 -10.12 -0.21 -14.32
CA GLY A 100 -10.58 -0.35 -15.70
C GLY A 100 -10.26 -1.68 -16.40
N VAL A 101 -10.08 -2.77 -15.66
CA VAL A 101 -9.92 -4.14 -16.21
C VAL A 101 -10.72 -5.16 -15.42
#